data_AF-A0A6A6R0H3-F1
#
_entry.id   AF-A0A6A6R0H3-F1
#
_cell.length_a   1.000
_cell.length_b   1.000
_cell.length_c   1.000
_cell.angle_alpha   90.00
_cell.angle_beta   90.00
_cell.angle_gamma   90.00
#
_symmetry.space_group_name_H-M   'P 1'
#
loop_
_entity.id
_entity.type
_entity.pdbx_description
1 polymer ?
#
loop_
_entity_poly.entity_id
_entity_poly.type
_entity_poly.pdbx_seq_one_letter_code
_entity_poly.pdbx_strand_id
1 'polypeptide(L)'
;MTSHILLLGTCDTKLPELLYLRTRILAQSPSARITLIDVGRTPSSDPAVTISQSQLLEHQSSSSTRLNAKDLQNLPRGDLLDRISKLATACVLGLLRRDSIHGVVAAGGSGGTSVVAAVMQACPVGLPKVLVSTVASGDVGPVVGEADICLMYSIVDVAGLNSVLRSVLDNAAGAIAGMAAAYKRREEERAKEEVEKKIQVGITMFGVTTPCVDVARKRLEENGCEVYVFHATGHGGRAMERLVREGALDAVLDITTTEVCDHLFGGNMSAGPNRLRAAAERGIPYIVSLGACDMVNFGPRDTVPEKFNDRNLLVHNSMVTLMRTSEEECEQVGSWIGKRLKESVKDPSMVQVWMPFNGVSVIDVEGAPFYDHNADAALWRSLKQEMNGSDITTSSWPTDINDERFASGIADRL
;
A
#
# COMPACT_ATOMS: atom_id res chain seq x y z
N MET A 1 13.26 29.77 -1.86
CA MET A 1 12.85 29.34 -0.51
C MET A 1 13.47 27.97 -0.21
N THR A 2 13.91 27.70 1.02
CA THR A 2 14.65 26.48 1.44
C THR A 2 13.82 25.20 1.47
N SER A 3 14.25 24.12 0.80
CA SER A 3 13.69 22.77 0.99
C SER A 3 14.19 22.16 2.29
N HIS A 4 13.37 21.34 2.96
CA HIS A 4 13.73 20.64 4.20
C HIS A 4 13.68 19.13 3.97
N ILE A 5 14.82 18.47 4.09
CA ILE A 5 14.98 17.03 3.83
C ILE A 5 15.39 16.32 5.12
N LEU A 6 14.73 15.20 5.43
CA LEU A 6 15.15 14.30 6.49
C LEU A 6 16.17 13.31 5.95
N LEU A 7 17.31 13.18 6.61
CA LEU A 7 18.31 12.15 6.33
C LEU A 7 18.33 11.17 7.49
N LEU A 8 18.01 9.90 7.25
CA LEU A 8 18.02 8.86 8.28
C LEU A 8 19.15 7.86 8.04
N GLY A 9 19.74 7.36 9.13
CA GLY A 9 20.65 6.23 9.04
C GLY A 9 21.28 5.85 10.38
N THR A 10 21.93 4.69 10.39
CA THR A 10 22.62 4.15 11.57
C THR A 10 23.98 4.83 11.72
N CYS A 11 24.06 5.92 12.50
CA CYS A 11 25.27 6.75 12.53
C CYS A 11 26.44 6.08 13.25
N ASP A 12 26.19 5.11 14.12
CA ASP A 12 27.23 4.26 14.73
C ASP A 12 28.08 3.48 13.71
N THR A 13 27.53 3.19 12.54
CA THR A 13 28.15 2.30 11.55
C THR A 13 28.33 2.95 10.18
N LYS A 14 27.56 4.00 9.85
CA LYS A 14 27.49 4.58 8.50
C LYS A 14 27.58 6.10 8.48
N LEU A 15 28.09 6.72 9.56
CA LEU A 15 28.19 8.17 9.63
C LEU A 15 28.98 8.78 8.45
N PRO A 16 30.17 8.27 8.05
CA PRO A 16 30.90 8.85 6.93
C PRO A 16 30.11 8.90 5.61
N GLU A 17 29.35 7.84 5.31
CA GLU A 17 28.53 7.72 4.10
C GLU A 17 27.32 8.67 4.17
N LEU A 18 26.68 8.78 5.33
CA LEU A 18 25.56 9.69 5.56
C LEU A 18 26.02 11.16 5.48
N LEU A 19 27.19 11.49 6.05
CA LEU A 19 27.78 12.83 5.95
C LEU A 19 28.19 13.16 4.51
N TYR A 20 28.71 12.18 3.75
CA TYR A 20 28.97 12.35 2.33
C TYR A 20 27.67 12.67 1.58
N LEU A 21 26.62 11.84 1.74
CA LEU A 21 25.32 12.07 1.13
C LEU A 21 24.74 13.45 1.49
N ARG A 22 24.79 13.83 2.77
CA ARG A 22 24.40 15.16 3.26
C ARG A 22 25.14 16.28 2.51
N THR A 23 26.45 16.16 2.40
CA THR A 23 27.30 17.16 1.71
C THR A 23 26.91 17.29 0.25
N ARG A 24 26.62 16.17 -0.42
CA ARG A 24 26.23 16.16 -1.84
C ARG A 24 24.83 16.73 -2.06
N ILE A 25 23.89 16.50 -1.15
CA ILE A 25 22.58 17.15 -1.17
C ILE A 25 22.73 18.68 -1.05
N LEU A 26 23.57 19.15 -0.12
CA LEU A 26 23.84 20.59 0.05
C LEU A 26 24.56 21.19 -1.17
N ALA A 27 25.40 20.43 -1.87
CA ALA A 27 26.02 20.90 -3.10
C ALA A 27 24.98 21.16 -4.22
N GLN A 28 23.92 20.36 -4.29
CA GLN A 28 22.81 20.53 -5.25
C GLN A 28 21.81 21.60 -4.82
N SER A 29 21.56 21.70 -3.52
CA SER A 29 20.62 22.64 -2.90
C SER A 29 21.28 23.35 -1.72
N PRO A 30 22.11 24.39 -1.95
CA PRO A 30 22.90 25.04 -0.89
C PRO A 30 22.08 25.65 0.24
N SER A 31 20.83 26.02 -0.05
CA SER A 31 19.91 26.58 0.94
C SER A 31 19.09 25.52 1.68
N ALA A 32 19.22 24.22 1.34
CA ALA A 32 18.42 23.16 1.94
C ALA A 32 18.71 22.98 3.43
N ARG A 33 17.66 22.81 4.23
CA ARG A 33 17.75 22.36 5.62
C ARG A 33 17.79 20.84 5.64
N ILE A 34 18.78 20.26 6.30
CA ILE A 34 18.89 18.80 6.48
C ILE A 34 18.80 18.48 7.97
N THR A 35 17.84 17.65 8.34
CA THR A 35 17.75 17.06 9.68
C THR A 35 18.30 15.63 9.61
N LEU A 36 19.48 15.40 10.20
CA LEU A 36 20.07 14.07 10.31
C LEU A 36 19.52 13.37 11.56
N ILE A 37 18.87 12.22 11.38
CA ILE A 37 18.27 11.40 12.43
C ILE A 37 19.06 10.11 12.58
N ASP A 38 19.65 9.92 13.75
CA ASP A 38 20.41 8.72 14.10
C ASP A 38 19.48 7.60 14.57
N VAL A 39 19.42 6.52 13.78
CA VAL A 39 18.68 5.30 14.09
C VAL A 39 19.62 4.12 14.41
N GLY A 40 20.86 4.42 14.83
CA GLY A 40 21.88 3.44 15.20
C GLY A 40 21.62 2.74 16.53
N ARG A 41 22.39 1.67 16.79
CA ARG A 41 22.43 1.00 18.09
C ARG A 41 23.11 1.88 19.14
N THR A 42 24.21 2.51 18.76
CA THR A 42 24.97 3.39 19.65
C THR A 42 24.78 4.84 19.21
N PRO A 43 24.40 5.76 20.12
CA PRO A 43 24.27 7.17 19.76
C PRO A 43 25.58 7.74 19.23
N SER A 44 25.52 8.43 18.09
CA SER A 44 26.64 9.25 17.61
C SER A 44 26.71 10.59 18.34
N SER A 45 27.92 11.05 18.63
CA SER A 45 28.21 12.38 19.20
C SER A 45 28.56 13.44 18.15
N ASP A 46 28.45 13.09 16.86
CA ASP A 46 28.79 14.02 15.78
C ASP A 46 27.82 15.21 15.75
N PRO A 47 28.32 16.46 15.68
CA PRO A 47 27.48 17.66 15.72
C PRO A 47 26.54 17.81 14.51
N ALA A 48 26.76 17.07 13.43
CA ALA A 48 25.84 17.02 12.30
C ALA A 48 24.54 16.28 12.63
N VAL A 49 24.54 15.38 13.62
CA VAL A 49 23.35 14.63 14.05
C VAL A 49 22.40 15.59 14.74
N THR A 50 21.26 15.83 14.10
CA THR A 50 20.25 16.79 14.58
C THR A 50 19.33 16.14 15.62
N ILE A 51 18.99 14.88 15.42
CA ILE A 51 18.19 14.07 16.34
C ILE A 51 18.98 12.79 16.63
N SER A 52 19.47 12.67 17.85
CA SER A 52 20.19 11.50 18.34
C SER A 52 19.25 10.33 18.61
N GLN A 53 19.80 9.11 18.64
CA GLN A 53 19.06 7.92 19.07
C GLN A 53 18.40 8.11 20.45
N SER A 54 19.09 8.77 21.38
CA SER A 54 18.58 9.05 22.72
C SER A 54 17.33 9.93 22.70
N GLN A 55 17.23 10.88 21.77
CA GLN A 55 16.05 11.74 21.63
C GLN A 55 14.86 10.98 21.02
N LEU A 56 15.09 9.93 20.21
CA LEU A 56 14.01 9.09 19.72
C LEU A 56 13.24 8.39 20.84
N LEU A 57 13.88 8.15 21.99
CA LEU A 57 13.26 7.57 23.18
C LEU A 57 12.15 8.45 23.78
N GLU A 58 12.12 9.74 23.47
CA GLU A 58 11.04 10.64 23.89
C GLU A 58 9.70 10.30 23.21
N HIS A 59 9.74 9.59 22.08
CA HIS A 59 8.58 9.15 21.32
C HIS A 59 8.07 7.76 21.73
N GLN A 60 8.53 7.22 22.87
CA GLN A 60 8.03 5.96 23.41
C GLN A 60 6.57 6.08 23.83
N SER A 61 5.75 5.07 23.49
CA SER A 61 4.39 4.95 24.00
C SER A 61 4.37 4.83 25.52
N SER A 62 3.40 5.47 26.16
CA SER A 62 3.15 5.36 27.60
C SER A 62 2.78 3.94 28.05
N SER A 63 2.31 3.09 27.13
CA SER A 63 1.89 1.70 27.39
C SER A 63 3.02 0.67 27.40
N SER A 64 4.25 1.06 27.10
CA SER A 64 5.41 0.17 27.03
C SER A 64 6.39 0.44 28.18
N THR A 65 7.15 -0.59 28.58
CA THR A 65 8.32 -0.39 29.46
C THR A 65 9.22 0.66 28.82
N ARG A 66 9.42 1.78 29.53
CA ARG A 66 10.30 2.88 29.08
C ARG A 66 11.72 2.36 29.07
N LEU A 67 12.28 2.24 27.87
CA LEU A 67 13.68 1.91 27.65
C LEU A 67 14.50 3.18 27.73
N ASN A 68 15.70 3.06 28.27
CA ASN A 68 16.76 4.04 28.10
C ASN A 68 17.71 3.61 26.96
N ALA A 69 18.71 4.44 26.64
CA ALA A 69 19.66 4.17 25.55
C ALA A 69 20.50 2.90 25.79
N LYS A 70 20.83 2.57 27.05
CA LYS A 70 21.56 1.34 27.39
C LYS A 70 20.69 0.10 27.20
N ASP A 71 19.41 0.19 27.53
CA ASP A 71 18.48 -0.92 27.33
C ASP A 71 18.36 -1.26 25.84
N LEU A 72 18.22 -0.24 24.98
CA LEU A 72 18.22 -0.41 23.52
C LEU A 72 19.50 -1.08 23.01
N GLN A 73 20.67 -0.65 23.49
CA GLN A 73 21.96 -1.21 23.07
C GLN A 73 22.09 -2.71 23.36
N ASN A 74 21.48 -3.17 24.46
CA ASN A 74 21.52 -4.56 24.90
C ASN A 74 20.47 -5.45 24.23
N LEU A 75 19.53 -4.88 23.45
CA LEU A 75 18.53 -5.67 22.75
C LEU A 75 19.17 -6.57 21.67
N PRO A 76 18.62 -7.78 21.48
CA PRO A 76 18.86 -8.56 20.27
C PRO A 76 18.65 -7.71 19.01
N ARG A 77 19.38 -8.03 17.94
CA ARG A 77 19.38 -7.19 16.73
C ARG A 77 17.97 -7.00 16.16
N GLY A 78 17.16 -8.06 16.09
CA GLY A 78 15.78 -7.97 15.59
C GLY A 78 14.92 -7.00 16.42
N ASP A 79 14.90 -7.20 17.74
CA ASP A 79 14.11 -6.39 18.67
C ASP A 79 14.55 -4.92 18.68
N LEU A 80 15.86 -4.67 18.55
CA LEU A 80 16.39 -3.31 18.39
C LEU A 80 15.84 -2.65 17.12
N LEU A 81 15.89 -3.34 15.97
CA LEU A 81 15.43 -2.78 14.69
C LEU A 81 13.91 -2.52 14.72
N ASP A 82 13.12 -3.42 15.31
CA ASP A 82 11.69 -3.22 15.51
C ASP A 82 11.42 -2.01 16.43
N ARG A 83 12.11 -1.91 17.57
CA ARG A 83 11.90 -0.82 18.52
C ARG A 83 12.32 0.53 17.94
N ILE A 84 13.51 0.62 17.34
CA ILE A 84 14.03 1.87 16.80
C ILE A 84 13.21 2.34 15.59
N SER A 85 12.70 1.43 14.76
CA SER A 85 11.83 1.78 13.64
C SER A 85 10.54 2.44 14.11
N LYS A 86 9.87 1.88 15.13
CA LYS A 86 8.66 2.47 15.74
C LYS A 86 8.92 3.88 16.30
N LEU A 87 10.05 4.07 16.99
CA LEU A 87 10.42 5.36 17.55
C LEU A 87 10.75 6.40 16.48
N ALA A 88 11.54 6.00 15.48
CA ALA A 88 11.87 6.85 14.34
C ALA A 88 10.62 7.23 13.55
N THR A 89 9.69 6.29 13.32
CA THR A 89 8.41 6.56 12.66
C THR A 89 7.60 7.58 13.45
N ALA A 90 7.43 7.40 14.76
CA ALA A 90 6.71 8.35 15.61
C ALA A 90 7.35 9.75 15.61
N CYS A 91 8.69 9.81 15.62
CA CYS A 91 9.44 11.06 15.52
C CYS A 91 9.17 11.77 14.19
N VAL A 92 9.35 11.08 13.06
CA VAL A 92 9.16 11.63 11.71
C VAL A 92 7.72 12.08 11.47
N LEU A 93 6.73 11.30 11.91
CA LEU A 93 5.31 11.72 11.86
C LEU A 93 5.03 12.92 12.78
N GLY A 94 5.77 13.07 13.87
CA GLY A 94 5.75 14.27 14.71
C GLY A 94 6.30 15.50 13.98
N LEU A 95 7.42 15.35 13.27
CA LEU A 95 8.03 16.42 12.48
C LEU A 95 7.15 16.83 11.29
N LEU A 96 6.59 15.86 10.55
CA LEU A 96 5.70 16.11 9.40
C LEU A 96 4.45 16.95 9.77
N ARG A 97 4.00 16.87 11.02
CA ARG A 97 2.87 17.67 11.52
C ARG A 97 3.24 19.09 11.91
N ARG A 98 4.52 19.36 12.18
CA ARG A 98 5.01 20.63 12.73
C ARG A 98 5.79 21.45 11.72
N ASP A 99 6.51 20.78 10.83
CA ASP A 99 7.43 21.36 9.86
C ASP A 99 7.00 21.03 8.43
N SER A 100 7.26 21.93 7.49
CA SER A 100 7.15 21.65 6.05
C SER A 100 8.33 20.80 5.59
N ILE A 101 8.15 19.48 5.59
CA ILE A 101 9.15 18.52 5.12
C ILE A 101 8.89 18.20 3.64
N HIS A 102 9.96 18.18 2.87
CA HIS A 102 9.91 18.08 1.41
C HIS A 102 10.57 16.81 0.88
N GLY A 103 11.16 15.98 1.75
CA GLY A 103 11.68 14.68 1.35
C GLY A 103 12.35 13.91 2.47
N VAL A 104 12.47 12.61 2.28
CA VAL A 104 13.13 11.66 3.17
C VAL A 104 14.15 10.87 2.37
N VAL A 105 15.39 10.78 2.86
CA VAL A 105 16.46 10.02 2.21
C VAL A 105 17.26 9.22 3.22
N ALA A 106 17.78 8.07 2.80
CA ALA A 106 18.67 7.23 3.59
C ALA A 106 19.57 6.35 2.74
N ALA A 107 20.62 5.82 3.37
CA ALA A 107 21.49 4.80 2.81
C ALA A 107 21.79 3.73 3.85
N GLY A 108 21.69 2.44 3.49
CA GLY A 108 21.99 1.36 4.42
C GLY A 108 21.98 -0.05 3.84
N GLY A 109 22.48 -0.99 4.64
CA GLY A 109 22.33 -2.42 4.36
C GLY A 109 20.94 -2.93 4.73
N SER A 110 20.73 -4.25 4.74
CA SER A 110 19.43 -4.87 5.06
C SER A 110 18.78 -4.34 6.35
N GLY A 111 19.51 -4.29 7.48
CA GLY A 111 18.94 -3.80 8.74
C GLY A 111 18.66 -2.30 8.78
N GLY A 112 19.47 -1.47 8.13
CA GLY A 112 19.18 -0.03 8.00
C GLY A 112 17.99 0.21 7.06
N THR A 113 17.90 -0.59 5.99
CA THR A 113 16.79 -0.60 5.05
C THR A 113 15.49 -0.94 5.76
N SER A 114 15.44 -1.98 6.58
CA SER A 114 14.20 -2.36 7.28
C SER A 114 13.70 -1.27 8.23
N VAL A 115 14.61 -0.58 8.94
CA VAL A 115 14.24 0.53 9.84
C VAL A 115 13.70 1.72 9.06
N VAL A 116 14.42 2.17 8.03
CA VAL A 116 14.03 3.38 7.30
C VAL A 116 12.83 3.12 6.39
N ALA A 117 12.68 1.91 5.85
CA ALA A 117 11.51 1.51 5.09
C ALA A 117 10.23 1.70 5.91
N ALA A 118 10.19 1.24 7.17
CA ALA A 118 9.04 1.44 8.05
C ALA A 118 8.71 2.92 8.27
N VAL A 119 9.73 3.78 8.38
CA VAL A 119 9.55 5.23 8.50
C VAL A 119 8.98 5.83 7.21
N MET A 120 9.58 5.50 6.06
CA MET A 120 9.16 5.99 4.75
C MET A 120 7.75 5.51 4.38
N GLN A 121 7.40 4.26 4.70
CA GLN A 121 6.08 3.69 4.48
C GLN A 121 4.99 4.44 5.24
N ALA A 122 5.29 4.91 6.45
CA ALA A 122 4.35 5.70 7.26
C ALA A 122 4.19 7.14 6.75
N CYS A 123 5.12 7.66 5.94
CA CYS A 123 5.01 9.01 5.39
C CYS A 123 3.93 9.09 4.30
N PRO A 124 3.26 10.26 4.12
CA PRO A 124 2.21 10.44 3.12
C PRO A 124 2.64 10.09 1.70
N VAL A 125 1.72 9.55 0.90
CA VAL A 125 1.94 9.30 -0.53
C VAL A 125 2.25 10.61 -1.26
N GLY A 126 3.21 10.60 -2.19
CA GLY A 126 3.63 11.76 -2.95
C GLY A 126 4.77 12.57 -2.33
N LEU A 127 5.01 12.43 -1.02
CA LEU A 127 6.22 12.98 -0.37
C LEU A 127 7.46 12.25 -0.92
N PRO A 128 8.51 12.94 -1.41
CA PRO A 128 9.71 12.29 -1.92
C PRO A 128 10.40 11.36 -0.90
N LYS A 129 10.62 10.10 -1.27
CA LYS A 129 11.28 9.07 -0.46
C LYS A 129 12.34 8.36 -1.30
N VAL A 130 13.62 8.50 -0.95
CA VAL A 130 14.72 7.84 -1.67
C VAL A 130 15.55 6.98 -0.71
N LEU A 131 15.66 5.68 -0.97
CA LEU A 131 16.42 4.75 -0.14
C LEU A 131 17.50 4.04 -0.96
N VAL A 132 18.76 4.34 -0.65
CA VAL A 132 19.91 3.61 -1.19
C VAL A 132 20.10 2.33 -0.37
N SER A 133 19.91 1.17 -1.00
CA SER A 133 19.86 -0.11 -0.29
C SER A 133 20.70 -1.18 -0.96
N THR A 134 21.39 -1.99 -0.15
CA THR A 134 22.10 -3.19 -0.60
C THR A 134 21.14 -4.33 -0.99
N VAL A 135 19.85 -4.22 -0.67
CA VAL A 135 18.84 -5.25 -0.96
C VAL A 135 17.77 -4.76 -1.95
N ALA A 136 18.04 -3.67 -2.68
CA ALA A 136 17.12 -3.17 -3.70
C ALA A 136 17.00 -4.10 -4.93
N SER A 137 17.99 -4.97 -5.15
CA SER A 137 17.96 -5.99 -6.21
C SER A 137 17.52 -7.34 -5.63
N GLY A 138 16.25 -7.46 -5.26
CA GLY A 138 15.65 -8.65 -4.66
C GLY A 138 14.14 -8.51 -4.47
N ASP A 139 13.56 -9.26 -3.54
CA ASP A 139 12.19 -9.01 -3.10
C ASP A 139 12.13 -7.72 -2.27
N VAL A 140 11.57 -6.68 -2.88
CA VAL A 140 11.42 -5.34 -2.29
C VAL A 140 10.00 -5.06 -1.82
N GLY A 141 9.07 -6.02 -1.94
CA GLY A 141 7.68 -5.86 -1.48
C GLY A 141 7.59 -5.39 -0.03
N PRO A 142 8.30 -6.02 0.93
CA PRO A 142 8.32 -5.56 2.33
C PRO A 142 8.97 -4.19 2.56
N VAL A 143 9.81 -3.72 1.63
CA VAL A 143 10.52 -2.43 1.72
C VAL A 143 9.66 -1.30 1.18
N VAL A 144 8.99 -1.51 0.04
CA VAL A 144 8.11 -0.51 -0.59
C VAL A 144 6.75 -0.46 0.08
N GLY A 145 6.17 -1.63 0.38
CA GLY A 145 4.82 -1.74 0.94
C GLY A 145 3.79 -1.08 0.03
N GLU A 146 2.99 -0.19 0.61
CA GLU A 146 1.97 0.62 -0.09
C GLU A 146 2.40 2.09 -0.21
N ALA A 147 3.71 2.34 -0.27
CA ALA A 147 4.27 3.68 -0.43
C ALA A 147 4.97 3.83 -1.78
N ASP A 148 5.24 5.07 -2.15
CA ASP A 148 5.96 5.49 -3.35
C ASP A 148 7.46 5.65 -3.08
N ILE A 149 8.10 4.63 -2.50
CA ILE A 149 9.53 4.64 -2.16
C ILE A 149 10.38 4.39 -3.41
N CYS A 150 11.26 5.33 -3.74
CA CYS A 150 12.29 5.14 -4.76
C CYS A 150 13.48 4.38 -4.18
N LEU A 151 13.65 3.12 -4.58
CA LEU A 151 14.80 2.30 -4.19
C LEU A 151 15.94 2.44 -5.19
N MET A 152 17.12 2.74 -4.69
CA MET A 152 18.36 2.81 -5.47
C MET A 152 19.30 1.71 -4.99
N TYR A 153 19.68 0.79 -5.89
CA TYR A 153 20.61 -0.27 -5.53
C TYR A 153 22.01 0.31 -5.29
N SER A 154 22.59 -0.02 -4.14
CA SER A 154 23.91 0.50 -3.74
C SER A 154 25.07 -0.07 -4.57
N ILE A 155 24.82 -1.17 -5.31
CA ILE A 155 25.79 -1.98 -6.09
C ILE A 155 26.80 -2.70 -5.19
N VAL A 156 27.48 -1.96 -4.31
CA VAL A 156 28.41 -2.45 -3.29
C VAL A 156 27.81 -2.27 -1.91
N ASP A 157 28.37 -2.93 -0.89
CA ASP A 157 27.93 -2.72 0.49
C ASP A 157 28.10 -1.24 0.90
N VAL A 158 27.21 -0.76 1.78
CA VAL A 158 27.30 0.58 2.37
C VAL A 158 28.24 0.49 3.58
N ALA A 159 29.52 0.33 3.28
CA ALA A 159 30.60 0.14 4.24
C ALA A 159 31.91 0.74 3.69
N GLY A 160 32.21 1.97 4.10
CA GLY A 160 33.30 2.77 3.57
C GLY A 160 32.95 3.46 2.24
N LEU A 161 33.59 4.60 1.98
CA LEU A 161 33.42 5.36 0.74
C LEU A 161 34.43 4.90 -0.33
N ASN A 162 33.97 4.14 -1.32
CA ASN A 162 34.70 3.87 -2.57
C ASN A 162 34.12 4.65 -3.75
N SER A 163 34.78 4.64 -4.91
CA SER A 163 34.36 5.38 -6.10
C SER A 163 32.96 4.98 -6.61
N VAL A 164 32.60 3.70 -6.50
CA VAL A 164 31.29 3.19 -6.90
C VAL A 164 30.21 3.73 -5.96
N LEU A 165 30.36 3.52 -4.65
CA LEU A 165 29.39 3.99 -3.67
C LEU A 165 29.24 5.52 -3.71
N ARG A 166 30.34 6.28 -3.87
CA ARG A 166 30.27 7.75 -4.04
C ARG A 166 29.43 8.15 -5.24
N SER A 167 29.59 7.47 -6.37
CA SER A 167 28.80 7.76 -7.58
C SER A 167 27.32 7.46 -7.38
N VAL A 168 26.99 6.37 -6.68
CA VAL A 168 25.60 6.04 -6.33
C VAL A 168 25.00 7.06 -5.36
N LEU A 169 25.74 7.44 -4.31
CA LEU A 169 25.29 8.44 -3.34
C LEU A 169 25.15 9.84 -3.98
N ASP A 170 25.99 10.18 -4.97
CA ASP A 170 25.85 11.41 -5.75
C ASP A 170 24.53 11.43 -6.55
N ASN A 171 24.18 10.32 -7.19
CA ASN A 171 22.91 10.17 -7.90
C ASN A 171 21.73 10.28 -6.93
N ALA A 172 21.80 9.61 -5.77
CA ALA A 172 20.77 9.70 -4.73
C ALA A 172 20.59 11.14 -4.22
N ALA A 173 21.68 11.88 -4.04
CA ALA A 173 21.66 13.28 -3.64
C ALA A 173 20.94 14.16 -4.69
N GLY A 174 21.27 13.99 -5.98
CA GLY A 174 20.60 14.69 -7.07
C GLY A 174 19.12 14.36 -7.15
N ALA A 175 18.76 13.07 -7.02
CA ALA A 175 17.38 12.60 -7.04
C ALA A 175 16.54 13.25 -5.93
N ILE A 176 16.96 13.13 -4.66
CA ILE A 176 16.18 13.69 -3.55
C ILE A 176 16.11 15.22 -3.60
N ALA A 177 17.21 15.90 -3.99
CA ALA A 177 17.21 17.36 -4.10
C ALA A 177 16.21 17.84 -5.16
N GLY A 178 16.19 17.21 -6.34
CA GLY A 178 15.26 17.52 -7.41
C GLY A 178 13.81 17.20 -7.04
N MET A 179 13.55 16.02 -6.50
CA MET A 179 12.21 15.62 -6.05
C MET A 179 11.67 16.55 -4.97
N ALA A 180 12.50 16.94 -3.99
CA ALA A 180 12.09 17.83 -2.90
C ALA A 180 11.78 19.25 -3.40
N ALA A 181 12.58 19.78 -4.34
CA ALA A 181 12.31 21.07 -4.96
C ALA A 181 11.01 21.04 -5.79
N ALA A 182 10.77 19.98 -6.56
CA ALA A 182 9.55 19.80 -7.33
C ALA A 182 8.31 19.65 -6.44
N TYR A 183 8.41 18.84 -5.37
CA TYR A 183 7.33 18.67 -4.39
C TYR A 183 6.95 20.00 -3.75
N LYS A 184 7.94 20.76 -3.29
CA LYS A 184 7.71 22.08 -2.71
C LYS A 184 6.97 23.02 -3.65
N ARG A 185 7.41 23.08 -4.91
CA ARG A 185 6.78 23.94 -5.91
C ARG A 185 5.31 23.55 -6.13
N ARG A 186 5.01 22.24 -6.20
CA ARG A 186 3.62 21.76 -6.31
C ARG A 186 2.77 22.16 -5.10
N GLU A 187 3.30 22.08 -3.89
CA GLU A 187 2.58 22.53 -2.69
C GLU A 187 2.30 24.04 -2.72
N GLU A 188 3.28 24.84 -3.15
CA GLU A 188 3.12 26.30 -3.31
C GLU A 188 2.14 26.68 -4.43
N GLU A 189 2.06 25.88 -5.51
CA GLU A 189 1.09 26.02 -6.60
C GLU A 189 -0.31 25.65 -6.12
N ARG A 190 -0.48 24.49 -5.49
CA ARG A 190 -1.76 24.04 -4.91
C ARG A 190 -2.31 25.02 -3.88
N ALA A 191 -1.45 25.65 -3.09
CA ALA A 191 -1.88 26.67 -2.13
C ALA A 191 -2.43 27.95 -2.77
N LYS A 192 -2.17 28.19 -4.07
CA LYS A 192 -2.63 29.36 -4.83
C LYS A 192 -3.84 29.07 -5.71
N GLU A 193 -4.08 27.81 -6.04
CA GLU A 193 -5.20 27.42 -6.88
C GLU A 193 -6.47 27.25 -6.01
N GLU A 194 -7.51 28.03 -6.32
CA GLU A 194 -8.87 27.72 -5.89
C GLU A 194 -9.41 26.58 -6.78
N VAL A 195 -8.90 25.37 -6.59
CA VAL A 195 -9.44 24.20 -7.30
C VAL A 195 -10.72 23.75 -6.59
N GLU A 196 -11.81 23.69 -7.33
CA GLU A 196 -13.02 23.00 -6.88
C GLU A 196 -12.68 21.54 -6.57
N LYS A 197 -12.77 21.15 -5.29
CA LYS A 197 -12.42 19.80 -4.85
C LYS A 197 -13.40 18.80 -5.49
N LYS A 198 -12.94 18.09 -6.52
CA LYS A 198 -13.68 16.96 -7.10
C LYS A 198 -13.84 15.86 -6.06
N ILE A 199 -14.95 15.13 -6.13
CA ILE A 199 -15.16 13.92 -5.34
C ILE A 199 -14.17 12.86 -5.83
N GLN A 200 -13.34 12.35 -4.91
CA GLN A 200 -12.28 11.40 -5.21
C GLN A 200 -12.80 9.97 -5.01
N VAL A 201 -12.90 9.18 -6.08
CA VAL A 201 -13.49 7.84 -6.05
C VAL A 201 -12.44 6.77 -6.34
N GLY A 202 -12.28 5.81 -5.44
CA GLY A 202 -11.44 4.63 -5.69
C GLY A 202 -12.23 3.50 -6.36
N ILE A 203 -11.63 2.84 -7.36
CA ILE A 203 -12.23 1.67 -8.02
C ILE A 203 -11.22 0.52 -8.08
N THR A 204 -11.60 -0.69 -7.64
CA THR A 204 -10.75 -1.89 -7.78
C THR A 204 -10.99 -2.61 -9.10
N MET A 205 -9.92 -3.07 -9.73
CA MET A 205 -9.93 -3.61 -11.09
C MET A 205 -9.03 -4.83 -11.22
N PHE A 206 -9.44 -5.76 -12.08
CA PHE A 206 -8.58 -6.81 -12.63
C PHE A 206 -8.79 -6.92 -14.14
N GLY A 207 -7.87 -7.58 -14.86
CA GLY A 207 -7.99 -7.71 -16.32
C GLY A 207 -9.34 -8.28 -16.78
N VAL A 208 -9.90 -9.19 -15.99
CA VAL A 208 -11.18 -9.88 -16.24
C VAL A 208 -12.43 -9.07 -15.86
N THR A 209 -12.26 -7.93 -15.17
CA THR A 209 -13.32 -6.98 -14.77
C THR A 209 -13.12 -5.58 -15.38
N THR A 210 -12.11 -5.41 -16.24
CA THR A 210 -11.78 -4.13 -16.88
C THR A 210 -12.96 -3.51 -17.63
N PRO A 211 -13.77 -4.26 -18.41
CA PRO A 211 -14.93 -3.66 -19.08
C PRO A 211 -15.93 -2.99 -18.11
N CYS A 212 -16.24 -3.65 -16.98
CA CYS A 212 -17.08 -3.07 -15.92
C CYS A 212 -16.47 -1.78 -15.36
N VAL A 213 -15.19 -1.83 -15.01
CA VAL A 213 -14.46 -0.70 -14.42
C VAL A 213 -14.38 0.48 -15.38
N ASP A 214 -14.16 0.24 -16.66
CA ASP A 214 -14.07 1.31 -17.66
C ASP A 214 -15.39 2.04 -17.87
N VAL A 215 -16.52 1.31 -17.87
CA VAL A 215 -17.86 1.90 -17.93
C VAL A 215 -18.13 2.71 -16.66
N ALA A 216 -17.89 2.12 -15.48
CA ALA A 216 -18.11 2.80 -14.19
C ALA A 216 -17.24 4.06 -14.04
N ARG A 217 -15.96 3.99 -14.42
CA ARG A 217 -15.02 5.11 -14.42
C ARG A 217 -15.52 6.26 -15.29
N LYS A 218 -15.85 5.98 -16.56
CA LYS A 218 -16.35 7.01 -17.49
C LYS A 218 -17.60 7.68 -16.94
N ARG A 219 -18.52 6.87 -16.39
CA ARG A 219 -19.78 7.36 -15.81
C ARG A 219 -19.55 8.30 -14.63
N LEU A 220 -18.61 7.98 -13.74
CA LEU A 220 -18.24 8.83 -12.61
C LEU A 220 -17.51 10.11 -13.06
N GLU A 221 -16.61 10.01 -14.02
CA GLU A 221 -15.90 11.15 -14.62
C GLU A 221 -16.86 12.15 -15.30
N GLU A 222 -17.87 11.64 -16.03
CA GLU A 222 -18.95 12.44 -16.62
C GLU A 222 -19.77 13.20 -15.57
N ASN A 223 -19.84 12.68 -14.34
CA ASN A 223 -20.50 13.33 -13.20
C ASN A 223 -19.54 14.18 -12.35
N GLY A 224 -18.34 14.48 -12.86
CA GLY A 224 -17.39 15.41 -12.24
C GLY A 224 -16.51 14.80 -11.14
N CYS A 225 -16.53 13.48 -10.96
CA CYS A 225 -15.64 12.80 -10.03
C CYS A 225 -14.21 12.69 -10.61
N GLU A 226 -13.24 12.56 -9.71
CA GLU A 226 -11.87 12.15 -10.03
C GLU A 226 -11.69 10.69 -9.61
N VAL A 227 -11.32 9.82 -10.55
CA VAL A 227 -11.34 8.37 -10.35
C VAL A 227 -9.93 7.80 -10.29
N TYR A 228 -9.68 6.97 -9.28
CA TYR A 228 -8.44 6.24 -9.07
C TYR A 228 -8.69 4.75 -9.25
N VAL A 229 -8.08 4.15 -10.27
CA VAL A 229 -8.18 2.72 -10.54
C VAL A 229 -7.04 1.97 -9.86
N PHE A 230 -7.37 1.01 -9.02
CA PHE A 230 -6.43 0.17 -8.28
C PHE A 230 -6.47 -1.26 -8.81
N HIS A 231 -5.33 -1.74 -9.32
CA HIS A 231 -5.21 -3.11 -9.76
C HIS A 231 -5.20 -4.06 -8.54
N ALA A 232 -6.15 -4.97 -8.45
CA ALA A 232 -6.41 -5.87 -7.31
C ALA A 232 -5.35 -6.99 -7.17
N THR A 233 -4.09 -6.60 -6.97
CA THR A 233 -2.91 -7.49 -6.86
C THR A 233 -2.42 -7.67 -5.43
N GLY A 234 -3.30 -7.42 -4.46
CA GLY A 234 -3.01 -7.35 -3.03
C GLY A 234 -2.52 -5.97 -2.63
N HIS A 235 -1.52 -5.45 -3.33
CA HIS A 235 -0.99 -4.11 -3.08
C HIS A 235 -1.97 -3.00 -3.46
N GLY A 236 -2.74 -3.19 -4.55
CA GLY A 236 -3.71 -2.19 -5.00
C GLY A 236 -4.85 -1.98 -4.02
N GLY A 237 -5.48 -3.04 -3.52
CA GLY A 237 -6.54 -2.91 -2.52
C GLY A 237 -6.04 -2.31 -1.21
N ARG A 238 -4.83 -2.66 -0.76
CA ARG A 238 -4.28 -2.04 0.46
C ARG A 238 -3.93 -0.56 0.24
N ALA A 239 -3.37 -0.19 -0.92
CA ALA A 239 -3.11 1.20 -1.28
C ALA A 239 -4.41 2.04 -1.35
N MET A 240 -5.48 1.49 -1.94
CA MET A 240 -6.80 2.11 -1.93
C MET A 240 -7.27 2.36 -0.49
N GLU A 241 -7.24 1.33 0.37
CA GLU A 241 -7.69 1.46 1.75
C GLU A 241 -6.84 2.42 2.58
N ARG A 242 -5.54 2.50 2.29
CA ARG A 242 -4.66 3.51 2.89
C ARG A 242 -5.14 4.92 2.54
N LEU A 243 -5.43 5.19 1.27
CA LEU A 243 -5.92 6.50 0.83
C LEU A 243 -7.29 6.84 1.44
N VAL A 244 -8.16 5.85 1.68
CA VAL A 244 -9.38 6.03 2.48
C VAL A 244 -9.08 6.46 3.92
N ARG A 245 -8.15 5.77 4.59
CA ARG A 245 -7.76 6.11 5.98
C ARG A 245 -7.13 7.49 6.08
N GLU A 246 -6.37 7.89 5.06
CA GLU A 246 -5.76 9.21 4.94
C GLU A 246 -6.78 10.30 4.56
N GLY A 247 -8.02 9.93 4.21
CA GLY A 247 -9.08 10.87 3.80
C GLY A 247 -8.89 11.45 2.39
N ALA A 248 -8.08 10.79 1.57
CA ALA A 248 -7.83 11.17 0.17
C ALA A 248 -8.92 10.65 -0.79
N LEU A 249 -9.64 9.60 -0.42
CA LEU A 249 -10.81 9.09 -1.15
C LEU A 249 -12.09 9.42 -0.39
N ASP A 250 -13.06 9.98 -1.11
CA ASP A 250 -14.37 10.37 -0.59
C ASP A 250 -15.41 9.24 -0.77
N ALA A 251 -15.21 8.31 -1.72
CA ALA A 251 -16.05 7.15 -1.97
C ALA A 251 -15.28 5.99 -2.63
N VAL A 252 -15.83 4.76 -2.61
CA VAL A 252 -15.21 3.56 -3.20
C VAL A 252 -16.22 2.67 -3.92
N LEU A 253 -15.92 2.32 -5.18
CA LEU A 253 -16.50 1.18 -5.89
C LEU A 253 -15.51 0.00 -5.87
N ASP A 254 -15.74 -0.94 -4.96
CA ASP A 254 -14.90 -2.12 -4.84
C ASP A 254 -15.42 -3.25 -5.72
N ILE A 255 -15.28 -3.07 -7.03
CA ILE A 255 -15.81 -3.98 -8.06
C ILE A 255 -15.09 -5.33 -7.99
N THR A 256 -13.78 -5.33 -7.73
CA THR A 256 -12.92 -6.51 -7.82
C THR A 256 -12.33 -6.86 -6.46
N THR A 257 -12.85 -7.92 -5.84
CA THR A 257 -12.47 -8.36 -4.49
C THR A 257 -11.67 -9.67 -4.46
N THR A 258 -11.12 -10.08 -5.61
CA THR A 258 -10.26 -11.28 -5.82
C THR A 258 -9.12 -11.46 -4.80
N GLU A 259 -8.59 -10.36 -4.25
CA GLU A 259 -7.51 -10.39 -3.26
C GLU A 259 -7.89 -11.17 -1.97
N VAL A 260 -9.19 -11.37 -1.72
CA VAL A 260 -9.72 -12.21 -0.64
C VAL A 260 -9.47 -13.70 -0.92
N CYS A 261 -9.65 -14.14 -2.16
CA CYS A 261 -9.39 -15.53 -2.57
C CYS A 261 -7.92 -15.87 -2.35
N ASP A 262 -7.02 -14.99 -2.81
CA ASP A 262 -5.58 -15.12 -2.57
C ASP A 262 -5.23 -15.13 -1.09
N HIS A 263 -5.88 -14.29 -0.27
CA HIS A 263 -5.66 -14.27 1.18
C HIS A 263 -6.04 -15.60 1.85
N LEU A 264 -7.16 -16.19 1.47
CA LEU A 264 -7.67 -17.42 2.09
C LEU A 264 -6.93 -18.68 1.63
N PHE A 265 -6.52 -18.73 0.35
CA PHE A 265 -6.01 -19.96 -0.26
C PHE A 265 -4.51 -19.92 -0.59
N GLY A 266 -3.82 -18.84 -0.21
CA GLY A 266 -2.37 -18.71 -0.30
C GLY A 266 -1.88 -18.30 -1.69
N GLY A 267 -2.66 -17.48 -2.38
CA GLY A 267 -2.26 -16.87 -3.64
C GLY A 267 -1.26 -15.72 -3.44
N ASN A 268 -0.64 -15.30 -4.54
CA ASN A 268 0.45 -14.33 -4.57
C ASN A 268 -0.03 -12.87 -4.44
N MET A 269 -1.32 -12.61 -4.64
CA MET A 269 -1.95 -11.29 -4.72
C MET A 269 -2.86 -11.01 -3.52
N SER A 270 -2.48 -11.49 -2.33
CA SER A 270 -3.23 -11.29 -1.10
C SER A 270 -3.16 -9.84 -0.61
N ALA A 271 -4.31 -9.24 -0.30
CA ALA A 271 -4.41 -7.96 0.42
C ALA A 271 -4.37 -8.11 1.95
N GLY A 272 -4.22 -9.33 2.45
CA GLY A 272 -4.08 -9.62 3.87
C GLY A 272 -5.36 -9.44 4.69
N PRO A 273 -5.25 -9.63 6.01
CA PRO A 273 -6.42 -9.78 6.88
C PRO A 273 -7.16 -8.48 7.14
N ASN A 274 -6.73 -7.32 6.64
CA ASN A 274 -7.40 -6.04 6.85
C ASN A 274 -8.26 -5.59 5.66
N ARG A 275 -8.29 -6.36 4.56
CA ARG A 275 -9.06 -6.03 3.36
C ARG A 275 -10.57 -5.90 3.63
N LEU A 276 -11.24 -5.00 2.91
CA LEU A 276 -12.65 -4.57 3.01
C LEU A 276 -13.02 -3.77 4.27
N ARG A 277 -12.04 -3.22 5.00
CA ARG A 277 -12.32 -2.53 6.29
C ARG A 277 -12.43 -1.02 6.14
N ALA A 278 -11.49 -0.39 5.43
CA ALA A 278 -11.26 1.04 5.58
C ALA A 278 -12.47 1.91 5.24
N ALA A 279 -13.15 1.65 4.12
CA ALA A 279 -14.31 2.44 3.70
C ALA A 279 -15.51 2.25 4.65
N ALA A 280 -15.76 0.99 5.05
CA ALA A 280 -16.81 0.64 6.00
C ALA A 280 -16.59 1.26 7.40
N GLU A 281 -15.36 1.22 7.92
CA GLU A 281 -14.97 1.82 9.21
C GLU A 281 -15.02 3.36 9.15
N ARG A 282 -14.67 3.94 7.99
CA ARG A 282 -14.70 5.40 7.80
C ARG A 282 -16.13 5.92 7.67
N GLY A 283 -17.05 5.11 7.17
CA GLY A 283 -18.45 5.48 6.90
C GLY A 283 -18.58 6.38 5.67
N ILE A 284 -17.80 6.11 4.62
CA ILE A 284 -17.92 6.78 3.31
C ILE A 284 -18.77 5.91 2.35
N PRO A 285 -19.36 6.48 1.29
CA PRO A 285 -20.08 5.71 0.29
C PRO A 285 -19.21 4.57 -0.26
N TYR A 286 -19.72 3.34 -0.14
CA TYR A 286 -18.94 2.14 -0.40
C TYR A 286 -19.83 1.04 -1.00
N ILE A 287 -19.64 0.74 -2.28
CA ILE A 287 -20.33 -0.37 -2.93
C ILE A 287 -19.33 -1.46 -3.26
N VAL A 288 -19.60 -2.67 -2.80
CA VAL A 288 -18.75 -3.86 -2.99
C VAL A 288 -19.40 -4.79 -4.01
N SER A 289 -18.62 -5.29 -4.96
CA SER A 289 -18.99 -6.42 -5.82
C SER A 289 -18.05 -7.60 -5.58
N LEU A 290 -18.36 -8.72 -6.21
CA LEU A 290 -17.65 -9.99 -6.05
C LEU A 290 -16.76 -10.32 -7.25
N GLY A 291 -16.32 -9.28 -7.96
CA GLY A 291 -15.54 -9.43 -9.19
C GLY A 291 -14.26 -10.21 -8.99
N ALA A 292 -14.03 -11.15 -9.91
CA ALA A 292 -12.89 -12.05 -9.93
C ALA A 292 -12.75 -12.95 -8.67
N CYS A 293 -13.83 -13.18 -7.90
CA CYS A 293 -13.83 -14.15 -6.80
C CYS A 293 -13.81 -15.62 -7.26
N ASP A 294 -13.89 -15.86 -8.57
CA ASP A 294 -13.74 -17.15 -9.24
C ASP A 294 -12.28 -17.64 -9.33
N MET A 295 -11.28 -16.83 -8.92
CA MET A 295 -9.86 -17.18 -9.11
C MET A 295 -8.96 -16.90 -7.92
N VAL A 296 -7.91 -17.73 -7.81
CA VAL A 296 -6.73 -17.52 -6.95
C VAL A 296 -5.50 -17.37 -7.85
N ASN A 297 -4.66 -16.38 -7.57
CA ASN A 297 -3.53 -16.04 -8.41
C ASN A 297 -2.23 -16.70 -7.92
N PHE A 298 -1.56 -17.42 -8.81
CA PHE A 298 -0.22 -17.96 -8.58
C PHE A 298 0.77 -17.41 -9.60
N GLY A 299 2.05 -17.74 -9.41
CA GLY A 299 3.11 -17.41 -10.32
C GLY A 299 3.12 -18.31 -11.58
N PRO A 300 4.29 -18.50 -12.19
CA PRO A 300 4.49 -19.51 -13.22
C PRO A 300 3.94 -20.88 -12.82
N ARG A 301 3.48 -21.69 -13.78
CA ARG A 301 2.77 -22.96 -13.54
C ARG A 301 3.53 -23.95 -12.64
N ASP A 302 4.85 -23.95 -12.70
CA ASP A 302 5.76 -24.77 -11.90
C ASP A 302 5.91 -24.27 -10.44
N THR A 303 5.48 -23.05 -10.16
CA THR A 303 5.46 -22.47 -8.80
C THR A 303 4.13 -22.71 -8.07
N VAL A 304 3.11 -23.24 -8.75
CA VAL A 304 1.81 -23.58 -8.14
C VAL A 304 2.03 -24.68 -7.08
N PRO A 305 1.56 -24.50 -5.83
CA PRO A 305 1.72 -25.51 -4.78
C PRO A 305 1.21 -26.89 -5.19
N GLU A 306 1.95 -27.96 -4.86
CA GLU A 306 1.63 -29.32 -5.33
C GLU A 306 0.21 -29.78 -5.00
N LYS A 307 -0.33 -29.35 -3.86
CA LYS A 307 -1.71 -29.65 -3.42
C LYS A 307 -2.80 -29.11 -4.37
N PHE A 308 -2.45 -28.20 -5.28
CA PHE A 308 -3.35 -27.59 -6.26
C PHE A 308 -3.13 -28.09 -7.69
N ASN A 309 -2.24 -29.06 -7.92
CA ASN A 309 -1.90 -29.51 -9.28
C ASN A 309 -3.08 -30.09 -10.06
N ASP A 310 -4.04 -30.72 -9.37
CA ASP A 310 -5.22 -31.35 -9.98
C ASP A 310 -6.42 -30.39 -10.09
N ARG A 311 -6.24 -29.11 -9.73
CA ARG A 311 -7.29 -28.09 -9.83
C ARG A 311 -7.45 -27.62 -11.27
N ASN A 312 -8.57 -26.94 -11.55
CA ASN A 312 -8.76 -26.26 -12.83
C ASN A 312 -7.84 -25.03 -12.88
N LEU A 313 -6.71 -25.19 -13.57
CA LEU A 313 -5.66 -24.17 -13.71
C LEU A 313 -5.69 -23.58 -15.13
N LEU A 314 -5.71 -22.26 -15.21
CA LEU A 314 -5.60 -21.50 -16.44
C LEU A 314 -4.26 -20.76 -16.47
N VAL A 315 -3.37 -21.17 -17.38
CA VAL A 315 -2.10 -20.46 -17.60
C VAL A 315 -2.40 -19.17 -18.36
N HIS A 316 -2.39 -18.04 -17.66
CA HIS A 316 -2.70 -16.75 -18.25
C HIS A 316 -1.51 -16.22 -19.07
N ASN A 317 -0.30 -16.35 -18.53
CA ASN A 317 0.96 -16.06 -19.22
C ASN A 317 2.12 -16.80 -18.55
N SER A 318 3.36 -16.57 -19.00
CA SER A 318 4.56 -17.22 -18.45
C SER A 318 4.82 -16.90 -16.97
N MET A 319 4.20 -15.86 -16.42
CA MET A 319 4.38 -15.38 -15.05
C MET A 319 3.19 -15.64 -14.14
N VAL A 320 2.00 -15.98 -14.69
CA VAL A 320 0.75 -16.03 -13.94
C VAL A 320 -0.07 -17.25 -14.33
N THR A 321 -0.47 -18.01 -13.31
CA THR A 321 -1.44 -19.11 -13.41
C THR A 321 -2.61 -18.82 -12.49
N LEU A 322 -3.82 -18.92 -13.01
CA LEU A 322 -5.05 -18.74 -12.25
C LEU A 322 -5.60 -20.11 -11.85
N MET A 323 -6.09 -20.24 -10.63
CA MET A 323 -6.79 -21.44 -10.16
C MET A 323 -8.26 -21.11 -9.91
N ARG A 324 -9.19 -21.89 -10.50
CA ARG A 324 -10.62 -21.73 -10.25
C ARG A 324 -10.95 -22.08 -8.80
N THR A 325 -11.57 -21.16 -8.06
CA THR A 325 -12.14 -21.42 -6.74
C THR A 325 -13.27 -22.46 -6.84
N SER A 326 -13.34 -23.41 -5.91
CA SER A 326 -14.43 -24.39 -5.82
C SER A 326 -15.67 -23.81 -5.14
N GLU A 327 -16.78 -24.55 -5.13
CA GLU A 327 -17.99 -24.16 -4.41
C GLU A 327 -17.73 -23.93 -2.91
N GLU A 328 -16.96 -24.81 -2.27
CA GLU A 328 -16.59 -24.70 -0.85
C GLU A 328 -15.64 -23.53 -0.56
N GLU A 329 -14.76 -23.21 -1.51
CA GLU A 329 -13.88 -22.05 -1.41
C GLU A 329 -14.66 -20.75 -1.60
N CYS A 330 -15.61 -20.71 -2.54
CA CYS A 330 -16.56 -19.62 -2.72
C CYS A 330 -17.42 -19.40 -1.48
N GLU A 331 -17.92 -20.47 -0.84
CA GLU A 331 -18.65 -20.36 0.43
C GLU A 331 -17.79 -19.69 1.52
N GLN A 332 -16.52 -20.08 1.64
CA GLN A 332 -15.57 -19.46 2.57
C GLN A 332 -15.29 -17.98 2.24
N VAL A 333 -15.10 -17.65 0.97
CA VAL A 333 -14.89 -16.26 0.51
C VAL A 333 -16.10 -15.41 0.85
N GLY A 334 -17.32 -15.87 0.52
CA GLY A 334 -18.56 -15.14 0.79
C GLY A 334 -18.76 -14.89 2.28
N SER A 335 -18.55 -15.94 3.11
CA SER A 335 -18.63 -15.79 4.56
C SER A 335 -17.59 -14.80 5.09
N TRP A 336 -16.36 -14.86 4.58
CA TRP A 336 -15.30 -13.95 4.99
C TRP A 336 -15.65 -12.49 4.66
N ILE A 337 -16.11 -12.22 3.44
CA ILE A 337 -16.53 -10.88 2.99
C ILE A 337 -17.71 -10.38 3.82
N GLY A 338 -18.76 -11.20 3.96
CA GLY A 338 -19.97 -10.82 4.69
C GLY A 338 -19.69 -10.52 6.17
N LYS A 339 -18.93 -11.38 6.84
CA LYS A 339 -18.47 -11.16 8.21
C LYS A 339 -17.63 -9.89 8.31
N ARG A 340 -16.72 -9.68 7.38
CA ARG A 340 -15.82 -8.52 7.37
C ARG A 340 -16.58 -7.21 7.31
N LEU A 341 -17.51 -7.08 6.36
CA LEU A 341 -18.31 -5.87 6.20
C LEU A 341 -19.17 -5.62 7.44
N LYS A 342 -19.82 -6.67 7.97
CA LYS A 342 -20.65 -6.58 9.18
C LYS A 342 -19.88 -6.15 10.42
N GLU A 343 -18.65 -6.61 10.61
CA GLU A 343 -17.80 -6.23 11.74
C GLU A 343 -17.22 -4.80 11.61
N SER A 344 -17.10 -4.31 10.37
CA SER A 344 -16.38 -3.06 10.07
C SER A 344 -17.32 -1.87 9.85
N VAL A 345 -18.59 -2.12 9.51
CA VAL A 345 -19.53 -1.08 9.11
C VAL A 345 -19.83 -0.11 10.26
N LYS A 346 -19.54 1.17 10.03
CA LYS A 346 -19.90 2.25 10.94
C LYS A 346 -21.32 2.78 10.68
N ASP A 347 -21.69 2.88 9.40
CA ASP A 347 -23.00 3.34 8.94
C ASP A 347 -23.50 2.41 7.82
N PRO A 348 -24.47 1.53 8.09
CA PRO A 348 -25.00 0.60 7.09
C PRO A 348 -25.63 1.28 5.88
N SER A 349 -26.11 2.52 6.00
CA SER A 349 -26.72 3.25 4.88
C SER A 349 -25.70 3.66 3.80
N MET A 350 -24.42 3.70 4.16
CA MET A 350 -23.31 4.04 3.27
C MET A 350 -22.71 2.84 2.56
N VAL A 351 -23.10 1.61 2.93
CA VAL A 351 -22.51 0.37 2.41
C VAL A 351 -23.54 -0.45 1.63
N GLN A 352 -23.16 -0.96 0.47
CA GLN A 352 -23.98 -1.90 -0.30
C GLN A 352 -23.13 -3.03 -0.88
N VAL A 353 -23.74 -4.20 -1.08
CA VAL A 353 -23.12 -5.33 -1.78
C VAL A 353 -23.95 -5.72 -2.99
N TRP A 354 -23.32 -5.76 -4.17
CA TRP A 354 -23.97 -6.00 -5.45
C TRP A 354 -23.41 -7.26 -6.09
N MET A 355 -24.28 -8.21 -6.46
CA MET A 355 -23.89 -9.48 -7.08
C MET A 355 -24.34 -9.56 -8.55
N PRO A 356 -23.43 -9.71 -9.51
CA PRO A 356 -23.76 -10.08 -10.89
C PRO A 356 -23.89 -11.61 -11.01
N PHE A 357 -25.12 -12.11 -11.13
CA PHE A 357 -25.40 -13.55 -11.03
C PHE A 357 -25.03 -14.39 -12.26
N ASN A 358 -24.79 -13.80 -13.43
CA ASN A 358 -24.41 -14.57 -14.63
C ASN A 358 -22.89 -14.63 -14.85
N GLY A 359 -22.11 -14.23 -13.84
CA GLY A 359 -20.66 -14.36 -13.87
C GLY A 359 -19.94 -13.22 -13.15
N VAL A 360 -18.91 -13.55 -12.39
CA VAL A 360 -18.10 -12.55 -11.65
C VAL A 360 -16.83 -12.13 -12.40
N SER A 361 -16.55 -12.70 -13.57
CA SER A 361 -15.39 -12.37 -14.38
C SER A 361 -15.63 -12.71 -15.87
N VAL A 362 -14.82 -12.15 -16.78
CA VAL A 362 -14.90 -12.53 -18.22
C VAL A 362 -14.60 -14.00 -18.50
N ILE A 363 -13.95 -14.71 -17.56
CA ILE A 363 -13.66 -16.14 -17.69
C ILE A 363 -14.64 -17.04 -16.93
N ASP A 364 -15.61 -16.44 -16.23
CA ASP A 364 -16.66 -17.07 -15.44
C ASP A 364 -18.04 -16.71 -15.99
N VAL A 365 -18.22 -16.93 -17.30
CA VAL A 365 -19.51 -16.77 -18.00
C VAL A 365 -19.77 -18.01 -18.83
N GLU A 366 -21.02 -18.25 -19.25
CA GLU A 366 -21.37 -19.46 -19.99
C GLU A 366 -20.42 -19.74 -21.17
N GLY A 367 -19.82 -20.94 -21.17
CA GLY A 367 -18.84 -21.39 -22.18
C GLY A 367 -17.39 -20.98 -21.91
N ALA A 368 -17.11 -20.20 -20.87
CA ALA A 368 -15.77 -19.81 -20.47
C ALA A 368 -15.12 -20.82 -19.49
N PRO A 369 -13.78 -20.83 -19.34
CA PRO A 369 -13.06 -21.90 -18.64
C PRO A 369 -13.39 -22.04 -17.15
N PHE A 370 -13.81 -20.95 -16.49
CA PHE A 370 -14.09 -20.90 -15.06
C PHE A 370 -15.59 -20.82 -14.75
N TYR A 371 -16.46 -20.94 -15.75
CA TYR A 371 -17.91 -20.89 -15.52
C TYR A 371 -18.39 -21.94 -14.51
N ASP A 372 -18.91 -21.47 -13.36
CA ASP A 372 -19.50 -22.34 -12.34
C ASP A 372 -20.60 -21.60 -11.54
N HIS A 373 -21.83 -21.73 -12.03
CA HIS A 373 -23.01 -21.14 -11.38
C HIS A 373 -23.20 -21.63 -9.93
N ASN A 374 -22.82 -22.87 -9.58
CA ASN A 374 -22.99 -23.36 -8.22
C ASN A 374 -22.01 -22.67 -7.28
N ALA A 375 -20.76 -22.48 -7.71
CA ALA A 375 -19.78 -21.73 -6.95
C ALA A 375 -20.21 -20.28 -6.72
N ASP A 376 -20.76 -19.60 -7.72
CA ASP A 376 -21.22 -18.22 -7.59
C ASP A 376 -22.46 -18.10 -6.68
N ALA A 377 -23.37 -19.08 -6.77
CA ALA A 377 -24.53 -19.17 -5.88
C ALA A 377 -24.10 -19.44 -4.42
N ALA A 378 -23.10 -20.30 -4.20
CA ALA A 378 -22.55 -20.56 -2.86
C ALA A 378 -21.86 -19.32 -2.28
N LEU A 379 -21.08 -18.60 -3.09
CA LEU A 379 -20.47 -17.32 -2.74
C LEU A 379 -21.51 -16.30 -2.24
N TRP A 380 -22.58 -16.11 -3.01
CA TRP A 380 -23.62 -15.15 -2.64
C TRP A 380 -24.45 -15.59 -1.43
N ARG A 381 -24.80 -16.87 -1.36
CA ARG A 381 -25.59 -17.45 -0.25
C ARG A 381 -24.88 -17.26 1.08
N SER A 382 -23.59 -17.60 1.15
CA SER A 382 -22.82 -17.55 2.39
C SER A 382 -22.58 -16.11 2.85
N LEU A 383 -22.30 -15.19 1.91
CA LEU A 383 -22.20 -13.76 2.17
C LEU A 383 -23.47 -13.21 2.80
N LYS A 384 -24.64 -13.48 2.19
CA LYS A 384 -25.93 -13.03 2.73
C LYS A 384 -26.20 -13.61 4.11
N GLN A 385 -25.86 -14.88 4.34
CA GLN A 385 -26.06 -15.53 5.63
C GLN A 385 -25.27 -14.83 6.74
N GLU A 386 -24.00 -14.48 6.51
CA GLU A 386 -23.17 -13.76 7.48
C GLU A 386 -23.67 -12.33 7.71
N MET A 387 -24.14 -11.65 6.66
CA MET A 387 -24.66 -10.28 6.73
C MET A 387 -26.04 -10.16 7.37
N ASN A 388 -26.71 -11.26 7.73
CA ASN A 388 -28.01 -11.20 8.40
C ASN A 388 -27.96 -10.31 9.65
N GLY A 389 -28.88 -9.35 9.73
CA GLY A 389 -28.97 -8.37 10.83
C GLY A 389 -27.96 -7.23 10.79
N SER A 390 -27.30 -6.98 9.65
CA SER A 390 -26.34 -5.86 9.49
C SER A 390 -26.94 -4.56 8.95
N ASP A 391 -28.19 -4.58 8.48
CA ASP A 391 -28.87 -3.48 7.75
C ASP A 391 -28.15 -3.00 6.47
N ILE A 392 -27.06 -3.65 6.06
CA ILE A 392 -26.35 -3.37 4.80
C ILE A 392 -27.23 -3.85 3.64
N THR A 393 -27.45 -2.97 2.67
CA THR A 393 -28.28 -3.30 1.51
C THR A 393 -27.55 -4.27 0.58
N THR A 394 -28.27 -5.29 0.13
CA THR A 394 -27.79 -6.25 -0.87
C THR A 394 -28.61 -6.12 -2.15
N SER A 395 -27.95 -6.15 -3.31
CA SER A 395 -28.59 -6.11 -4.61
C SER A 395 -28.05 -7.22 -5.49
N SER A 396 -28.91 -7.79 -6.33
CA SER A 396 -28.54 -8.86 -7.23
C SER A 396 -29.04 -8.58 -8.64
N TRP A 397 -28.18 -8.79 -9.62
CA TRP A 397 -28.43 -8.44 -11.01
C TRP A 397 -28.36 -9.69 -11.89
N PRO A 398 -29.34 -9.92 -12.77
CA PRO A 398 -29.35 -11.06 -13.71
C PRO A 398 -28.46 -10.76 -14.92
N THR A 399 -27.21 -10.40 -14.67
CA THR A 399 -26.18 -10.03 -15.65
C THR A 399 -24.84 -10.59 -15.22
N ASP A 400 -23.88 -10.68 -16.13
CA ASP A 400 -22.48 -10.83 -15.73
C ASP A 400 -21.93 -9.47 -15.27
N ILE A 401 -20.75 -9.49 -14.64
CA ILE A 401 -20.13 -8.28 -14.08
C ILE A 401 -19.81 -7.22 -15.13
N ASN A 402 -19.52 -7.62 -16.36
CA ASN A 402 -19.07 -6.75 -17.44
C ASN A 402 -20.23 -6.25 -18.31
N ASP A 403 -21.47 -6.63 -18.01
CA ASP A 403 -22.67 -6.07 -18.63
C ASP A 403 -22.78 -4.57 -18.32
N GLU A 404 -23.01 -3.77 -19.35
CA GLU A 404 -23.10 -2.31 -19.26
C GLU A 404 -24.18 -1.83 -18.28
N ARG A 405 -25.27 -2.59 -18.10
CA ARG A 405 -26.35 -2.26 -17.15
C ARG A 405 -25.88 -2.40 -15.70
N PHE A 406 -25.08 -3.42 -15.39
CA PHE A 406 -24.48 -3.58 -14.08
C PHE A 406 -23.45 -2.48 -13.82
N ALA A 407 -22.55 -2.28 -14.77
CA ALA A 407 -21.45 -1.33 -14.65
C ALA A 407 -21.91 0.13 -14.54
N SER A 408 -22.92 0.52 -15.33
CA SER A 408 -23.52 1.86 -15.23
C SER A 408 -24.37 1.99 -13.97
N GLY A 409 -25.14 0.94 -13.62
CA GLY A 409 -26.02 0.96 -12.45
C GLY A 409 -25.26 1.08 -11.13
N ILE A 410 -24.11 0.41 -11.00
CA ILE A 410 -23.29 0.48 -9.79
C ILE A 410 -22.63 1.86 -9.64
N ALA A 411 -22.22 2.48 -10.75
CA ALA A 411 -21.68 3.83 -10.76
C ALA A 411 -22.74 4.89 -10.48
N ASP A 412 -23.94 4.78 -11.05
CA ASP A 412 -25.06 5.70 -10.81
C ASP A 412 -25.59 5.63 -9.38
N ARG A 413 -25.38 4.49 -8.70
CA ARG A 413 -25.81 4.30 -7.31
C ARG A 413 -24.89 4.99 -6.30
N LEU A 414 -23.58 4.99 -6.57
CA LEU A 414 -22.57 5.57 -5.68
C LEU A 414 -22.70 7.09 -5.66
#